data_AF-A0A7Y5W1W9-F1
#
_entry.id   AF-A0A7Y5W1W9-F1
#
_cell.length_a   1.000
_cell.length_b   1.000
_cell.length_c   1.000
_cell.angle_alpha   90.00
_cell.angle_beta   90.00
_cell.angle_gamma   90.00
#
_symmetry.space_group_name_H-M   'P 1'
#
loop_
_entity.id
_entity.type
_entity.pdbx_description
1 polymer ?
#
loop_
_entity_poly.entity_id
_entity_poly.type
_entity_poly.pdbx_seq_one_letter_code
_entity_poly.pdbx_strand_id
1 'polypeptide(L)'
;MPSAKSAGRKYPEPEHPYRAPFQRDRDRIVHSAAYRRLSHKTQVFTGELGDYHRTRLTHTLEVASVARTLARALRLNEDLAEALALLHDIGHPPFGHAGEEMLGECLAPHGGFDHNRQALRIVEELEQRYPGFPGLNLSQEVLDGQAYRARKHTSPDSPLLEVQVVEAADSVAYDTHDADDALQIGLLGFEELLDVPLWKEAVRRVESRWMQLKPDQLRRSVIHELIDWQVSDLLTGATQRLAEGQVDSIDAVLSRQILIHPGHEMAEKKVELERFLFDRVYRHPQVLAVRRHAQDQLQEMFGEFSARPELMPPHFLALCEHAGVARSVGDYLAGMSDRFAQQQFQQLCRRRRGAAAH
;
A
#
# COMPACT_ATOMS: atom_id res chain seq x y z
N MET A 1 2.02 15.27 -15.52
CA MET A 1 3.43 15.71 -15.51
C MET A 1 4.21 15.15 -16.70
N PRO A 2 4.64 15.96 -17.69
CA PRO A 2 5.50 15.48 -18.78
C PRO A 2 6.87 15.03 -18.25
N SER A 3 7.37 13.87 -18.68
CA SER A 3 8.67 13.34 -18.21
C SER A 3 9.86 14.26 -18.50
N ALA A 4 9.80 15.05 -19.58
CA ALA A 4 10.83 16.02 -19.93
C ALA A 4 10.91 17.23 -18.96
N LYS A 5 9.89 17.43 -18.11
CA LYS A 5 9.87 18.47 -17.09
C LYS A 5 10.29 17.97 -15.71
N SER A 6 10.82 16.73 -15.61
CA SER A 6 11.21 16.18 -14.31
C SER A 6 12.27 17.04 -13.63
N ALA A 7 12.12 17.25 -12.32
CA ALA A 7 13.10 17.90 -11.46
C ALA A 7 14.37 17.04 -11.26
N GLY A 8 14.36 15.80 -11.76
CA GLY A 8 15.52 14.92 -11.75
C GLY A 8 15.61 14.09 -10.48
N ARG A 9 16.85 13.76 -10.10
CA ARG A 9 17.18 12.79 -9.04
C ARG A 9 18.23 13.42 -8.11
N LYS A 10 18.28 12.95 -6.86
CA LYS A 10 19.23 13.43 -5.85
C LYS A 10 20.69 13.20 -6.25
N TYR A 11 21.01 12.00 -6.72
CA TYR A 11 22.35 11.66 -7.21
C TYR A 11 22.39 11.82 -8.73
N PRO A 12 23.38 12.53 -9.29
CA PRO A 12 23.46 12.77 -10.72
C PRO A 12 23.74 11.46 -11.46
N GLU A 13 22.97 11.23 -12.52
CA GLU A 13 23.13 10.08 -13.41
C GLU A 13 22.94 10.53 -14.86
N PRO A 14 23.62 9.91 -15.83
CA PRO A 14 23.36 10.20 -17.23
C PRO A 14 21.91 9.86 -17.60
N GLU A 15 21.36 10.65 -18.52
CA GLU A 15 20.08 10.32 -19.15
C GLU A 15 20.18 8.99 -19.88
N HIS A 16 19.07 8.27 -19.91
CA HIS A 16 19.05 6.97 -20.55
C HIS A 16 18.56 7.11 -21.99
N PRO A 17 19.22 6.50 -23.00
CA PRO A 17 19.00 6.81 -24.41
C PRO A 17 17.57 6.53 -24.93
N TYR A 18 16.80 5.69 -24.23
CA TYR A 18 15.45 5.30 -24.67
C TYR A 18 14.45 5.06 -23.53
N ARG A 19 14.84 5.24 -22.27
CA ARG A 19 13.91 5.08 -21.12
C ARG A 19 13.71 6.42 -20.46
N ALA A 20 12.47 6.87 -20.38
CA ALA A 20 12.11 8.10 -19.68
C ALA A 20 12.41 7.98 -18.17
N PRO A 21 12.56 9.10 -17.43
CA PRO A 21 12.82 9.09 -15.99
C PRO A 21 11.88 8.18 -15.19
N PHE A 22 10.56 8.27 -15.40
CA PHE A 22 9.59 7.50 -14.61
C PHE A 22 9.56 6.01 -14.99
N GLN A 23 9.87 5.66 -16.24
CA GLN A 23 10.08 4.26 -16.63
C GLN A 23 11.26 3.65 -15.88
N ARG A 24 12.35 4.42 -15.73
CA ARG A 24 13.49 3.99 -14.91
C ARG A 24 13.08 3.81 -13.45
N ASP A 25 12.26 4.70 -12.89
CA ASP A 25 11.79 4.58 -11.51
C ASP A 25 10.98 3.31 -11.30
N ARG A 26 9.99 3.07 -12.17
CA ARG A 26 9.22 1.83 -12.20
C ARG A 26 10.13 0.61 -12.21
N ASP A 27 11.09 0.55 -13.13
CA ASP A 27 12.00 -0.58 -13.27
C ASP A 27 12.84 -0.78 -11.98
N ARG A 28 13.31 0.31 -11.35
CA ARG A 28 14.06 0.24 -10.09
C ARG A 28 13.22 -0.32 -8.95
N ILE A 29 11.98 0.14 -8.82
CA ILE A 29 11.04 -0.31 -7.80
C ILE A 29 10.77 -1.80 -7.97
N VAL A 30 10.36 -2.24 -9.17
CA VAL A 30 10.02 -3.65 -9.46
C VAL A 30 11.16 -4.59 -9.13
N HIS A 31 12.40 -4.19 -9.41
CA HIS A 31 13.54 -5.06 -9.19
C HIS A 31 14.06 -5.05 -7.74
N SER A 32 13.64 -4.11 -6.90
CA SER A 32 14.10 -3.97 -5.50
C SER A 32 13.86 -5.24 -4.66
N ALA A 33 14.60 -5.41 -3.57
CA ALA A 33 14.34 -6.51 -2.65
C ALA A 33 13.00 -6.30 -1.91
N ALA A 34 12.71 -5.06 -1.52
CA ALA A 34 11.49 -4.71 -0.81
C ALA A 34 10.23 -4.99 -1.64
N TYR A 35 10.21 -4.66 -2.94
CA TYR A 35 9.07 -4.97 -3.83
C TYR A 35 8.86 -6.48 -3.96
N ARG A 36 9.95 -7.24 -4.13
CA ARG A 36 9.86 -8.72 -4.18
C ARG A 36 9.25 -9.32 -2.91
N ARG A 37 9.53 -8.74 -1.74
CA ARG A 37 8.98 -9.21 -0.46
C ARG A 37 7.47 -8.99 -0.31
N LEU A 38 6.85 -8.12 -1.12
CA LEU A 38 5.39 -7.94 -1.11
C LEU A 38 4.65 -9.25 -1.45
N SER A 39 5.26 -10.16 -2.21
CA SER A 39 4.71 -11.50 -2.50
C SER A 39 4.60 -12.41 -1.27
N HIS A 40 5.23 -12.03 -0.16
CA HIS A 40 5.28 -12.79 1.08
C HIS A 40 4.83 -11.94 2.29
N LYS A 41 4.05 -10.89 2.02
CA LYS A 41 3.38 -10.07 3.03
C LYS A 41 1.88 -10.12 2.77
N THR A 42 1.12 -10.51 3.77
CA THR A 42 -0.34 -10.47 3.74
C THR A 42 -0.82 -9.03 3.74
N GLN A 43 -1.91 -8.76 3.03
CA GLN A 43 -2.54 -7.44 3.01
C GLN A 43 -3.38 -7.25 4.29
N VAL A 44 -4.48 -7.99 4.41
CA VAL A 44 -5.42 -7.92 5.55
C VAL A 44 -5.48 -9.22 6.36
N PHE A 45 -5.44 -10.38 5.70
CA PHE A 45 -5.63 -11.68 6.35
C PHE A 45 -4.33 -12.47 6.39
N THR A 46 -3.89 -12.83 7.59
CA THR A 46 -2.72 -13.70 7.82
C THR A 46 -3.01 -15.13 7.38
N GLY A 47 -2.00 -15.83 6.85
CA GLY A 47 -2.13 -17.17 6.24
C GLY A 47 -2.71 -18.30 7.08
N GLU A 48 -3.05 -18.09 8.36
CA GLU A 48 -3.82 -19.04 9.16
C GLU A 48 -5.28 -19.17 8.70
N LEU A 49 -5.80 -18.21 7.92
CA LEU A 49 -7.20 -18.17 7.45
C LEU A 49 -7.39 -18.77 6.04
N GLY A 50 -6.35 -19.34 5.42
CA GLY A 50 -6.41 -20.06 4.13
C GLY A 50 -5.44 -19.52 3.06
N ASP A 51 -5.18 -20.30 2.01
CA ASP A 51 -4.15 -20.01 0.99
C ASP A 51 -4.59 -19.04 -0.14
N TYR A 52 -5.86 -18.60 -0.16
CA TYR A 52 -6.42 -17.79 -1.25
C TYR A 52 -6.35 -16.26 -1.02
N HIS A 53 -5.82 -15.80 0.12
CA HIS A 53 -5.81 -14.36 0.43
C HIS A 53 -4.86 -13.57 -0.48
N ARG A 54 -5.24 -12.32 -0.78
CA ARG A 54 -4.37 -11.40 -1.52
C ARG A 54 -3.08 -11.11 -0.74
N THR A 55 -1.98 -11.12 -1.47
CA THR A 55 -0.71 -10.58 -0.98
C THR A 55 -0.66 -9.09 -1.26
N ARG A 56 0.22 -8.36 -0.58
CA ARG A 56 0.47 -6.96 -0.93
C ARG A 56 0.94 -6.77 -2.37
N LEU A 57 1.61 -7.77 -2.95
CA LEU A 57 2.00 -7.73 -4.36
C LEU A 57 0.80 -7.79 -5.29
N THR A 58 -0.17 -8.68 -5.04
CA THR A 58 -1.38 -8.77 -5.89
C THR A 58 -2.20 -7.49 -5.79
N HIS A 59 -2.37 -6.94 -4.58
CA HIS A 59 -2.99 -5.64 -4.37
C HIS A 59 -2.29 -4.54 -5.16
N THR A 60 -0.96 -4.43 -5.02
CA THR A 60 -0.15 -3.44 -5.72
C THR A 60 -0.30 -3.53 -7.24
N LEU A 61 -0.41 -4.74 -7.79
CA LEU A 61 -0.62 -4.94 -9.22
C LEU A 61 -2.04 -4.53 -9.67
N GLU A 62 -3.06 -4.80 -8.85
CA GLU A 62 -4.44 -4.37 -9.11
C GLU A 62 -4.55 -2.83 -9.05
N VAL A 63 -3.96 -2.19 -8.04
CA VAL A 63 -3.87 -0.72 -7.93
C VAL A 63 -3.15 -0.13 -9.14
N ALA A 64 -2.01 -0.71 -9.55
CA ALA A 64 -1.29 -0.25 -10.73
C ALA A 64 -2.13 -0.38 -12.01
N SER A 65 -2.91 -1.46 -12.16
CA SER A 65 -3.81 -1.66 -13.29
C SER A 65 -4.90 -0.57 -13.38
N VAL A 66 -5.57 -0.29 -12.26
CA VAL A 66 -6.60 0.75 -12.17
C VAL A 66 -5.99 2.14 -12.39
N ALA A 67 -4.86 2.45 -11.73
CA ALA A 67 -4.17 3.72 -11.87
C ALA A 67 -3.74 4.01 -13.31
N ARG A 68 -3.23 3.00 -14.02
CA ARG A 68 -2.87 3.13 -15.45
C ARG A 68 -4.07 3.35 -16.34
N THR A 69 -5.19 2.69 -16.05
CA THR A 69 -6.46 2.90 -16.76
C THR A 69 -6.94 4.34 -16.60
N LEU A 70 -6.98 4.84 -15.36
CA LEU A 70 -7.34 6.22 -15.04
C LEU A 70 -6.38 7.23 -15.71
N ALA A 71 -5.08 7.04 -15.54
CA ALA A 71 -4.06 7.92 -16.12
C ALA A 71 -4.18 7.98 -17.65
N ARG A 72 -4.37 6.86 -18.33
CA ARG A 72 -4.52 6.80 -19.78
C ARG A 72 -5.78 7.52 -20.26
N ALA A 73 -6.92 7.27 -19.61
CA ALA A 73 -8.18 7.92 -19.97
C ALA A 73 -8.13 9.44 -19.76
N LEU A 74 -7.46 9.89 -18.71
CA LEU A 74 -7.25 11.30 -18.38
C LEU A 74 -6.04 11.94 -19.10
N ARG A 75 -5.33 11.18 -19.95
CA ARG A 75 -4.12 11.60 -20.68
C ARG A 75 -3.01 12.13 -19.77
N LEU A 76 -2.88 11.54 -18.60
CA LEU A 76 -1.80 11.80 -17.64
C LEU A 76 -0.58 10.92 -17.95
N ASN A 77 0.48 11.09 -17.18
CA ASN A 77 1.68 10.29 -17.35
C ASN A 77 1.51 8.88 -16.75
N GLU A 78 1.26 7.90 -17.62
CA GLU A 78 1.04 6.51 -17.23
C GLU A 78 2.26 5.90 -16.50
N ASP A 79 3.49 6.21 -16.93
CA ASP A 79 4.70 5.67 -16.30
C ASP A 79 4.91 6.23 -14.88
N LEU A 80 4.56 7.50 -14.65
CA LEU A 80 4.60 8.11 -13.31
C LEU A 80 3.54 7.50 -12.40
N ALA A 81 2.30 7.35 -12.89
CA ALA A 81 1.22 6.73 -12.13
C ALA A 81 1.55 5.27 -11.78
N GLU A 82 2.11 4.51 -12.72
CA GLU A 82 2.57 3.13 -12.47
C GLU A 82 3.72 3.10 -11.44
N ALA A 83 4.74 3.95 -11.58
CA ALA A 83 5.83 3.99 -10.60
C ALA A 83 5.34 4.33 -9.18
N LEU A 84 4.43 5.31 -9.04
CA LEU A 84 3.80 5.68 -7.77
C LEU A 84 2.98 4.52 -7.19
N ALA A 85 2.16 3.86 -8.01
CA ALA A 85 1.36 2.71 -7.59
C ALA A 85 2.25 1.54 -7.13
N LEU A 86 3.35 1.25 -7.82
CA LEU A 86 4.25 0.16 -7.42
C LEU A 86 5.03 0.46 -6.13
N LEU A 87 5.16 1.75 -5.77
CA LEU A 87 5.87 2.19 -4.58
C LEU A 87 4.98 2.24 -3.33
N HIS A 88 3.69 2.56 -3.46
CA HIS A 88 2.85 3.02 -2.35
C HIS A 88 2.90 2.08 -1.12
N ASP A 89 2.89 0.77 -1.36
CA ASP A 89 2.74 -0.24 -0.32
C ASP A 89 4.05 -0.86 0.17
N ILE A 90 5.19 -0.47 -0.43
CA ILE A 90 6.49 -1.16 -0.23
C ILE A 90 6.99 -1.13 1.22
N GLY A 91 6.55 -0.12 1.98
CA GLY A 91 7.00 0.15 3.35
C GLY A 91 6.24 -0.58 4.45
N HIS A 92 5.18 -1.31 4.12
CA HIS A 92 4.41 -2.04 5.13
C HIS A 92 5.24 -3.10 5.83
N PRO A 93 5.18 -3.23 7.16
CA PRO A 93 5.87 -4.28 7.91
C PRO A 93 5.20 -5.65 7.69
N PRO A 94 5.81 -6.75 8.17
CA PRO A 94 5.13 -8.03 8.22
C PRO A 94 3.82 -7.92 9.05
N PHE A 95 2.83 -8.73 8.67
CA PHE A 95 1.50 -8.78 9.29
C PHE A 95 0.65 -7.50 9.11
N GLY A 96 0.98 -6.67 8.12
CA GLY A 96 0.18 -5.51 7.73
C GLY A 96 0.00 -4.48 8.85
N HIS A 97 -1.24 -4.01 9.04
CA HIS A 97 -1.55 -2.96 10.03
C HIS A 97 -1.17 -3.34 11.46
N ALA A 98 -1.24 -4.63 11.82
CA ALA A 98 -0.83 -5.09 13.15
C ALA A 98 0.65 -4.80 13.41
N GLY A 99 1.51 -5.07 12.42
CA GLY A 99 2.92 -4.76 12.50
C GLY A 99 3.20 -3.26 12.50
N GLU A 100 2.43 -2.48 11.75
CA GLU A 100 2.54 -1.02 11.69
C GLU A 100 2.19 -0.37 13.03
N GLU A 101 1.07 -0.78 13.64
CA GLU A 101 0.63 -0.31 14.96
C GLU A 101 1.70 -0.63 16.02
N MET A 102 2.16 -1.88 16.07
CA MET A 102 3.18 -2.32 17.05
C MET A 102 4.50 -1.58 16.89
N LEU A 103 4.99 -1.41 15.66
CA LEU A 103 6.20 -0.64 15.39
C LEU A 103 5.97 0.84 15.73
N GLY A 104 4.76 1.36 15.48
CA GLY A 104 4.34 2.70 15.82
C GLY A 104 4.47 2.98 17.31
N GLU A 105 3.98 2.06 18.14
CA GLU A 105 4.09 2.12 19.60
C GLU A 105 5.55 2.03 20.07
N CYS A 106 6.30 1.03 19.59
CA CYS A 106 7.70 0.83 19.98
C CYS A 106 8.61 2.01 19.58
N LEU A 107 8.31 2.64 18.44
CA LEU A 107 9.09 3.75 17.91
C LEU A 107 8.49 5.12 18.26
N ALA A 108 7.41 5.20 19.04
CA ALA A 108 6.82 6.48 19.43
C ALA A 108 7.84 7.45 20.06
N PRO A 109 8.74 7.04 20.98
CA PRO A 109 9.81 7.90 21.50
C PRO A 109 10.87 8.29 20.47
N HIS A 110 10.88 7.63 19.31
CA HIS A 110 11.88 7.73 18.24
C HIS A 110 11.27 8.26 16.93
N GLY A 111 10.16 9.00 17.01
CA GLY A 111 9.50 9.63 15.86
C GLY A 111 8.45 8.77 15.17
N GLY A 112 8.01 7.68 15.80
CA GLY A 112 6.93 6.81 15.35
C GLY A 112 7.27 5.92 14.15
N PHE A 113 6.30 5.13 13.70
CA PHE A 113 6.39 4.34 12.47
C PHE A 113 5.16 4.61 11.62
N ASP A 114 5.38 4.67 10.31
CA ASP A 114 4.36 4.87 9.29
C ASP A 114 4.91 4.23 8.01
N HIS A 115 4.13 3.35 7.38
CA HIS A 115 4.60 2.60 6.20
C HIS A 115 4.95 3.52 5.04
N ASN A 116 4.30 4.68 4.88
CA ASN A 116 4.61 5.61 3.80
C ASN A 116 5.97 6.29 4.03
N ARG A 117 6.29 6.65 5.28
CA ARG A 117 7.63 7.13 5.66
C ARG A 117 8.67 6.02 5.52
N GLN A 118 8.30 4.78 5.82
CA GLN A 118 9.19 3.64 5.65
C GLN A 118 9.48 3.37 4.17
N ALA A 119 8.51 3.56 3.27
CA ALA A 119 8.71 3.44 1.83
C ALA A 119 9.78 4.42 1.33
N LEU A 120 9.73 5.69 1.75
CA LEU A 120 10.77 6.68 1.46
C LEU A 120 12.14 6.23 1.98
N ARG A 121 12.19 5.81 3.25
CA ARG A 121 13.43 5.32 3.87
C ARG A 121 14.01 4.12 3.11
N ILE A 122 13.17 3.20 2.61
CA ILE A 122 13.59 2.07 1.78
C ILE A 122 14.27 2.56 0.50
N VAL A 123 13.63 3.47 -0.24
CA VAL A 123 14.10 3.89 -1.57
C VAL A 123 15.16 4.98 -1.54
N GLU A 124 15.38 5.63 -0.40
CA GLU A 124 16.42 6.65 -0.21
C GLU A 124 17.65 6.12 0.53
N GLU A 125 17.48 5.13 1.42
CA GLU A 125 18.54 4.71 2.35
C GLU A 125 18.78 3.19 2.41
N LEU A 126 17.72 2.38 2.55
CA LEU A 126 17.88 0.97 2.94
C LEU A 126 18.20 0.02 1.78
N GLU A 127 17.67 0.27 0.58
CA GLU A 127 18.02 -0.54 -0.59
C GLU A 127 19.48 -0.29 -0.99
N GLN A 128 20.27 -1.36 -1.08
CA GLN A 128 21.68 -1.30 -1.47
C GLN A 128 21.87 -2.02 -2.81
N ARG A 129 21.35 -1.40 -3.88
CA ARG A 129 21.39 -1.98 -5.23
C ARG A 129 22.45 -1.35 -6.14
N TYR A 130 22.77 -0.09 -5.91
CA TYR A 130 23.68 0.69 -6.73
C TYR A 130 24.95 1.00 -5.95
N PRO A 131 26.16 0.84 -6.55
CA PRO A 131 27.41 1.04 -5.83
C PRO A 131 27.73 2.50 -5.51
N GLY A 132 27.11 3.46 -6.22
CA GLY A 132 27.44 4.88 -6.12
C GLY A 132 26.60 5.69 -5.13
N PHE A 133 25.51 5.14 -4.60
CA PHE A 133 24.59 5.84 -3.70
C PHE A 133 23.69 4.85 -2.94
N PRO A 134 23.18 5.25 -1.76
CA PRO A 134 22.15 4.48 -1.07
C PRO A 134 20.79 4.60 -1.78
N GLY A 135 19.93 3.61 -1.54
CA GLY A 135 18.59 3.57 -2.09
C GLY A 135 18.53 3.27 -3.60
N LEU A 136 17.44 3.73 -4.21
CA LEU A 136 17.12 3.57 -5.62
C LEU A 136 17.29 4.87 -6.41
N ASN A 137 17.59 6.00 -5.75
CA ASN A 137 17.75 7.32 -6.38
C ASN A 137 16.60 7.65 -7.35
N LEU A 138 15.34 7.51 -6.88
CA LEU A 138 14.15 7.75 -7.70
C LEU A 138 14.00 9.23 -8.09
N SER A 139 13.14 9.55 -9.06
CA SER A 139 12.86 10.94 -9.40
C SER A 139 12.14 11.66 -8.25
N GLN A 140 12.31 12.98 -8.18
CA GLN A 140 11.70 13.80 -7.14
C GLN A 140 10.16 13.69 -7.14
N GLU A 141 9.53 13.54 -8.31
CA GLU A 141 8.08 13.42 -8.43
C GLU A 141 7.53 12.16 -7.75
N VAL A 142 8.27 11.05 -7.85
CA VAL A 142 7.90 9.79 -7.18
C VAL A 142 8.08 9.93 -5.66
N LEU A 143 9.19 10.54 -5.23
CA LEU A 143 9.47 10.79 -3.81
C LEU A 143 8.45 11.76 -3.19
N ASP A 144 8.12 12.86 -3.87
CA ASP A 144 7.15 13.85 -3.40
C ASP A 144 5.75 13.24 -3.30
N GLY A 145 5.36 12.42 -4.27
CA GLY A 145 4.09 11.68 -4.22
C GLY A 145 4.01 10.76 -3.01
N GLN A 146 5.10 10.04 -2.68
CA GLN A 146 5.15 9.22 -1.48
C GLN A 146 5.22 10.05 -0.18
N ALA A 147 5.92 11.18 -0.20
CA ALA A 147 6.01 12.11 0.93
C ALA A 147 4.67 12.80 1.23
N TYR A 148 3.84 13.02 0.21
CA TYR A 148 2.47 13.50 0.37
C TYR A 148 1.61 12.49 1.16
N ARG A 149 1.70 11.19 0.82
CA ARG A 149 1.03 10.10 1.57
C ARG A 149 1.51 10.03 3.02
N ALA A 150 2.82 10.10 3.22
CA ALA A 150 3.44 10.11 4.55
C ALA A 150 2.98 11.28 5.45
N ARG A 151 2.57 12.40 4.86
CA ARG A 151 1.98 13.55 5.57
C ARG A 151 0.48 13.38 5.82
N LYS A 152 -0.10 12.21 5.53
CA LYS A 152 -1.53 11.90 5.70
C LYS A 152 -2.43 12.97 5.08
N HIS A 153 -2.08 13.46 3.89
CA HIS A 153 -2.91 14.42 3.15
C HIS A 153 -3.11 15.78 3.86
N THR A 154 -2.26 16.13 4.84
CA THR A 154 -2.33 17.41 5.58
C THR A 154 -1.58 18.56 4.91
N SER A 155 -1.00 18.32 3.72
CA SER A 155 -0.30 19.36 2.96
C SER A 155 -1.29 20.44 2.47
N PRO A 156 -0.94 21.74 2.58
CA PRO A 156 -1.78 22.81 2.04
C PRO A 156 -1.88 22.75 0.51
N ASP A 157 -0.83 22.27 -0.14
CA ASP A 157 -0.77 22.11 -1.60
C ASP A 157 -1.27 20.72 -2.00
N SER A 158 -2.03 20.69 -3.10
CA SER A 158 -2.49 19.46 -3.74
C SER A 158 -1.34 18.78 -4.48
N PRO A 159 -1.29 17.44 -4.53
CA PRO A 159 -0.24 16.73 -5.23
C PRO A 159 -0.52 16.69 -6.74
N LEU A 160 0.44 16.20 -7.52
CA LEU A 160 0.27 15.95 -8.96
C LEU A 160 -0.97 15.07 -9.22
N LEU A 161 -1.62 15.25 -10.37
CA LEU A 161 -2.79 14.45 -10.75
C LEU A 161 -2.49 12.95 -10.75
N GLU A 162 -1.26 12.54 -11.14
CA GLU A 162 -0.83 11.14 -11.08
C GLU A 162 -0.81 10.58 -9.65
N VAL A 163 -0.50 11.39 -8.64
CA VAL A 163 -0.55 10.99 -7.23
C VAL A 163 -2.00 10.80 -6.80
N GLN A 164 -2.88 11.73 -7.17
CA GLN A 164 -4.32 11.66 -6.87
C GLN A 164 -4.99 10.45 -7.54
N VAL A 165 -4.57 10.11 -8.77
CA VAL A 165 -5.03 8.90 -9.46
C VAL A 165 -4.66 7.64 -8.69
N VAL A 166 -3.44 7.55 -8.15
CA VAL A 166 -3.02 6.39 -7.38
C VAL A 166 -3.78 6.28 -6.06
N GLU A 167 -4.04 7.40 -5.37
CA GLU A 167 -4.89 7.38 -4.16
C GLU A 167 -6.32 6.91 -4.46
N ALA A 168 -6.89 7.38 -5.57
CA ALA A 168 -8.23 6.94 -6.00
C ALA A 168 -8.23 5.46 -6.38
N ALA A 169 -7.20 4.99 -7.08
CA ALA A 169 -7.06 3.59 -7.48
C ALA A 169 -6.88 2.65 -6.27
N ASP A 170 -6.06 3.04 -5.29
CA ASP A 170 -5.85 2.30 -4.05
C ASP A 170 -7.16 2.17 -3.27
N SER A 171 -7.92 3.26 -3.16
CA SER A 171 -9.22 3.25 -2.49
C SER A 171 -10.25 2.36 -3.21
N VAL A 172 -10.29 2.33 -4.55
CA VAL A 172 -11.17 1.41 -5.31
C VAL A 172 -10.77 -0.06 -5.11
N ALA A 173 -9.48 -0.35 -5.12
CA ALA A 173 -8.96 -1.68 -4.86
C ALA A 173 -9.33 -2.14 -3.44
N TYR A 174 -9.08 -1.32 -2.43
CA TYR A 174 -9.38 -1.60 -1.03
C TYR A 174 -10.85 -2.03 -0.82
N ASP A 175 -11.80 -1.23 -1.32
CA ASP A 175 -13.24 -1.50 -1.16
C ASP A 175 -13.67 -2.87 -1.69
N THR A 176 -13.10 -3.27 -2.81
CA THR A 176 -13.54 -4.46 -3.55
C THR A 176 -12.80 -5.70 -3.09
N HIS A 177 -11.50 -5.59 -2.82
CA HIS A 177 -10.67 -6.71 -2.41
C HIS A 177 -10.98 -7.16 -0.99
N ASP A 178 -11.15 -6.23 -0.05
CA ASP A 178 -11.37 -6.59 1.34
C ASP A 178 -12.77 -7.20 1.55
N ALA A 179 -13.75 -6.79 0.75
CA ALA A 179 -15.05 -7.45 0.67
C ALA A 179 -14.96 -8.86 0.06
N ASP A 180 -14.27 -9.03 -1.09
CA ASP A 180 -14.11 -10.34 -1.75
C ASP A 180 -13.33 -11.34 -0.88
N ASP A 181 -12.24 -10.90 -0.27
CA ASP A 181 -11.42 -11.72 0.62
C ASP A 181 -12.24 -12.11 1.85
N ALA A 182 -12.98 -11.19 2.49
CA ALA A 182 -13.82 -11.48 3.66
C ALA A 182 -14.93 -12.50 3.36
N LEU A 183 -15.56 -12.42 2.19
CA LEU A 183 -16.52 -13.42 1.71
C LEU A 183 -15.86 -14.78 1.49
N GLN A 184 -14.67 -14.79 0.88
CA GLN A 184 -13.98 -16.02 0.52
C GLN A 184 -13.52 -16.83 1.74
N ILE A 185 -13.06 -16.15 2.80
CA ILE A 185 -12.64 -16.80 4.05
C ILE A 185 -13.81 -17.04 5.03
N GLY A 186 -15.03 -16.64 4.66
CA GLY A 186 -16.24 -16.87 5.44
C GLY A 186 -16.36 -16.01 6.71
N LEU A 187 -15.67 -14.86 6.77
CA LEU A 187 -15.91 -13.87 7.82
C LEU A 187 -17.23 -13.13 7.63
N LEU A 188 -17.74 -13.13 6.40
CA LEU A 188 -18.93 -12.42 5.97
C LEU A 188 -19.72 -13.28 4.99
N GLY A 189 -21.04 -13.30 5.14
CA GLY A 189 -21.96 -13.87 4.15
C GLY A 189 -22.29 -12.88 3.02
N PHE A 190 -22.57 -13.39 1.82
CA PHE A 190 -22.92 -12.55 0.67
C PHE A 190 -24.20 -11.74 0.93
N GLU A 191 -25.15 -12.34 1.63
CA GLU A 191 -26.43 -11.73 2.00
C GLU A 191 -26.26 -10.53 2.93
N GLU A 192 -25.26 -10.55 3.82
CA GLU A 192 -24.99 -9.44 4.74
C GLU A 192 -24.57 -8.17 3.99
N LEU A 193 -23.92 -8.30 2.83
CA LEU A 193 -23.53 -7.16 2.00
C LEU A 193 -24.72 -6.53 1.25
N LEU A 194 -25.88 -7.19 1.18
CA LEU A 194 -27.08 -6.61 0.56
C LEU A 194 -27.69 -5.46 1.36
N ASP A 195 -27.23 -5.27 2.61
CA ASP A 195 -27.55 -4.11 3.44
C ASP A 195 -26.70 -2.88 3.09
N VAL A 196 -25.56 -3.08 2.39
CA VAL A 196 -24.68 -1.99 1.95
C VAL A 196 -25.16 -1.44 0.61
N PRO A 197 -25.52 -0.14 0.49
CA PRO A 197 -26.11 0.39 -0.74
C PRO A 197 -25.24 0.22 -1.99
N LEU A 198 -23.91 0.38 -1.85
CA LEU A 198 -22.97 0.21 -2.96
C LEU A 198 -23.06 -1.21 -3.56
N TRP A 199 -22.97 -2.21 -2.68
CA TRP A 199 -22.99 -3.62 -3.06
C TRP A 199 -24.36 -4.05 -3.59
N LYS A 200 -25.43 -3.67 -2.88
CA LYS A 200 -26.81 -3.95 -3.28
C LYS A 200 -27.12 -3.46 -4.69
N GLU A 201 -26.67 -2.26 -5.02
CA GLU A 201 -26.89 -1.69 -6.35
C GLU A 201 -26.03 -2.37 -7.41
N ALA A 202 -24.78 -2.72 -7.09
CA ALA A 202 -23.95 -3.53 -7.98
C ALA A 202 -24.58 -4.90 -8.29
N VAL A 203 -25.18 -5.57 -7.30
CA VAL A 203 -25.94 -6.81 -7.50
C VAL A 203 -27.08 -6.60 -8.49
N ARG A 204 -27.91 -5.56 -8.30
CA ARG A 204 -29.02 -5.25 -9.23
C ARG A 204 -28.53 -5.00 -10.65
N ARG A 205 -27.40 -4.28 -10.80
CA ARG A 205 -26.80 -4.00 -12.11
C ARG A 205 -26.34 -5.29 -12.80
N VAL A 206 -25.71 -6.20 -12.07
CA VAL A 206 -25.31 -7.51 -12.59
C VAL A 206 -26.52 -8.34 -12.99
N GLU A 207 -27.53 -8.45 -12.12
CA GLU A 207 -28.75 -9.23 -12.37
C GLU A 207 -29.59 -8.68 -13.54
N SER A 208 -29.52 -7.37 -13.79
CA SER A 208 -30.17 -6.75 -14.96
C SER A 208 -29.56 -7.17 -16.30
N ARG A 209 -28.27 -7.55 -16.30
CA ARG A 209 -27.53 -7.98 -17.50
C ARG A 209 -27.49 -9.49 -17.65
N TRP A 210 -27.47 -10.22 -16.53
CA TRP A 210 -27.31 -11.66 -16.49
C TRP A 210 -28.34 -12.30 -15.56
N MET A 211 -29.23 -13.13 -16.12
CA MET A 211 -30.19 -13.88 -15.31
C MET A 211 -29.60 -15.19 -14.76
N GLN A 212 -29.94 -15.53 -13.51
CA GLN A 212 -29.68 -16.82 -12.87
C GLN A 212 -28.20 -17.25 -12.83
N LEU A 213 -27.31 -16.35 -12.38
CA LEU A 213 -25.92 -16.70 -12.10
C LEU A 213 -25.80 -17.68 -10.92
N LYS A 214 -24.83 -18.60 -10.99
CA LYS A 214 -24.42 -19.38 -9.82
C LYS A 214 -23.78 -18.46 -8.76
N PRO A 215 -23.81 -18.80 -7.46
CA PRO A 215 -23.28 -17.93 -6.40
C PRO A 215 -21.86 -17.40 -6.65
N ASP A 216 -20.92 -18.28 -7.02
CA ASP A 216 -19.53 -17.88 -7.30
C ASP A 216 -19.41 -16.96 -8.53
N GLN A 217 -20.26 -17.15 -9.54
CA GLN A 217 -20.29 -16.29 -10.72
C GLN A 217 -20.86 -14.92 -10.37
N LEU A 218 -21.95 -14.90 -9.57
CA LEU A 218 -22.55 -13.66 -9.09
C LEU A 218 -21.53 -12.83 -8.31
N ARG A 219 -20.82 -13.44 -7.35
CA ARG A 219 -19.80 -12.74 -6.56
C ARG A 219 -18.74 -12.08 -7.45
N ARG A 220 -18.12 -12.85 -8.36
CA ARG A 220 -17.08 -12.33 -9.26
C ARG A 220 -17.61 -11.22 -10.17
N SER A 221 -18.84 -11.37 -10.69
CA SER A 221 -19.47 -10.35 -11.51
C SER A 221 -19.79 -9.07 -10.72
N VAL A 222 -20.17 -9.17 -9.45
CA VAL A 222 -20.41 -8.02 -8.57
C VAL A 222 -19.11 -7.30 -8.26
N ILE A 223 -18.03 -8.02 -7.95
CA ILE A 223 -16.70 -7.41 -7.75
C ILE A 223 -16.25 -6.66 -9.00
N HIS A 224 -16.39 -7.26 -10.18
CA HIS A 224 -16.06 -6.57 -11.43
C HIS A 224 -16.95 -5.34 -11.68
N GLU A 225 -18.26 -5.41 -11.42
CA GLU A 225 -19.17 -4.26 -11.56
C GLU A 225 -18.81 -3.13 -10.59
N LEU A 226 -18.41 -3.44 -9.36
CA LEU A 226 -17.99 -2.44 -8.37
C LEU A 226 -16.76 -1.68 -8.82
N ILE A 227 -15.75 -2.37 -9.36
CA ILE A 227 -14.55 -1.72 -9.90
C ILE A 227 -14.94 -0.84 -11.09
N ASP A 228 -15.67 -1.40 -12.07
CA ASP A 228 -16.05 -0.68 -13.30
C ASP A 228 -16.90 0.57 -13.00
N TRP A 229 -17.86 0.45 -12.09
CA TRP A 229 -18.73 1.57 -11.72
C TRP A 229 -17.95 2.67 -11.01
N GLN A 230 -17.10 2.34 -10.04
CA GLN A 230 -16.28 3.33 -9.33
C GLN A 230 -15.27 4.02 -10.26
N VAL A 231 -14.60 3.26 -11.12
CA VAL A 231 -13.68 3.82 -12.13
C VAL A 231 -14.41 4.73 -13.10
N SER A 232 -15.60 4.35 -13.56
CA SER A 232 -16.43 5.17 -14.45
C SER A 232 -16.88 6.48 -13.79
N ASP A 233 -17.28 6.43 -12.52
CA ASP A 233 -17.65 7.61 -11.73
C ASP A 233 -16.44 8.57 -11.57
N LEU A 234 -15.28 8.02 -11.20
CA LEU A 234 -14.03 8.78 -11.08
C LEU A 234 -13.66 9.47 -12.39
N LEU A 235 -13.72 8.77 -13.52
CA LEU A 235 -13.37 9.33 -14.83
C LEU A 235 -14.33 10.44 -15.26
N THR A 236 -15.63 10.23 -15.06
CA THR A 236 -16.66 11.21 -15.40
C THR A 236 -16.48 12.48 -14.59
N GLY A 237 -16.37 12.35 -13.25
CA GLY A 237 -16.16 13.48 -12.36
C GLY A 237 -14.82 14.19 -12.59
N ALA A 238 -13.73 13.43 -12.75
CA ALA A 238 -12.41 13.98 -13.06
C ALA A 238 -12.40 14.79 -14.34
N THR A 239 -12.96 14.25 -15.43
CA THR A 239 -13.01 14.93 -16.73
C THR A 239 -13.79 16.24 -16.62
N GLN A 240 -14.94 16.23 -15.93
CA GLN A 240 -15.76 17.43 -15.73
C GLN A 240 -15.01 18.50 -14.94
N ARG A 241 -14.48 18.18 -13.76
CA ARG A 241 -13.79 19.16 -12.90
C ARG A 241 -12.50 19.69 -13.54
N LEU A 242 -11.78 18.86 -14.32
CA LEU A 242 -10.59 19.31 -15.06
C LEU A 242 -10.96 20.31 -16.17
N ALA A 243 -12.06 20.07 -16.89
CA ALA A 243 -12.56 20.95 -17.94
C ALA A 243 -13.10 22.27 -17.38
N GLU A 244 -13.99 22.21 -16.39
CA GLU A 244 -14.54 23.39 -15.70
C GLU A 244 -13.44 24.20 -15.02
N GLY A 245 -12.45 23.49 -14.49
CA GLY A 245 -11.31 24.08 -13.84
C GLY A 245 -10.36 24.81 -14.77
N GLN A 246 -10.35 24.57 -16.08
CA GLN A 246 -9.32 25.10 -17.00
C GLN A 246 -7.89 24.79 -16.51
N VAL A 247 -7.66 23.56 -16.04
CA VAL A 247 -6.34 23.14 -15.52
C VAL A 247 -5.40 22.85 -16.70
N ASP A 248 -4.46 23.76 -16.97
CA ASP A 248 -3.54 23.69 -18.12
C ASP A 248 -2.06 23.55 -17.75
N SER A 249 -1.74 23.60 -16.46
CA SER A 249 -0.38 23.65 -15.94
C SER A 249 -0.24 22.89 -14.61
N ILE A 250 1.00 22.52 -14.28
CA ILE A 250 1.31 21.83 -13.02
C ILE A 250 0.99 22.75 -11.84
N ASP A 251 1.38 24.03 -11.91
CA ASP A 251 1.11 25.00 -10.85
C ASP A 251 -0.40 25.19 -10.61
N ALA A 252 -1.21 25.16 -11.67
CA ALA A 252 -2.66 25.17 -11.55
C ALA A 252 -3.22 23.92 -10.83
N VAL A 253 -2.57 22.75 -10.95
CA VAL A 253 -2.96 21.55 -10.18
C VAL A 253 -2.59 21.71 -8.71
N LEU A 254 -1.36 22.14 -8.42
CA LEU A 254 -0.81 22.19 -7.06
C LEU A 254 -1.54 23.22 -6.18
N SER A 255 -2.03 24.30 -6.79
CA SER A 255 -2.76 25.40 -6.13
C SER A 255 -4.25 25.15 -5.88
N ARG A 256 -4.76 23.95 -6.19
CA ARG A 256 -6.19 23.62 -6.09
C ARG A 256 -6.47 22.58 -5.01
N GLN A 257 -7.74 22.33 -4.76
CA GLN A 257 -8.15 21.13 -4.04
C GLN A 257 -7.98 19.89 -4.93
N ILE A 258 -8.11 18.70 -4.32
CA ILE A 258 -8.05 17.42 -5.04
C ILE A 258 -9.07 17.39 -6.18
N LEU A 259 -8.61 16.96 -7.35
CA LEU A 259 -9.36 16.89 -8.59
C LEU A 259 -9.56 15.45 -9.07
N ILE A 260 -9.16 14.43 -8.34
CA ILE A 260 -9.48 13.03 -8.67
C ILE A 260 -10.07 12.41 -7.42
N HIS A 261 -11.41 12.47 -7.32
CA HIS A 261 -12.17 11.94 -6.20
C HIS A 261 -13.56 11.47 -6.69
N PRO A 262 -14.21 10.53 -5.99
CA PRO A 262 -15.55 10.06 -6.38
C PRO A 262 -16.58 11.21 -6.34
N GLY A 263 -17.63 11.08 -7.14
CA GLY A 263 -18.82 11.92 -7.05
C GLY A 263 -19.49 11.79 -5.68
N HIS A 264 -20.31 12.77 -5.30
CA HIS A 264 -20.92 12.83 -3.96
C HIS A 264 -21.66 11.54 -3.58
N GLU A 265 -22.55 11.07 -4.47
CA GLU A 265 -23.34 9.86 -4.22
C GLU A 265 -22.44 8.62 -4.09
N MET A 266 -21.41 8.50 -4.93
CA MET A 266 -20.47 7.38 -4.85
C MET A 266 -19.67 7.44 -3.54
N ALA A 267 -19.19 8.63 -3.15
CA ALA A 267 -18.45 8.83 -1.92
C ALA A 267 -19.25 8.40 -0.68
N GLU A 268 -20.54 8.76 -0.61
CA GLU A 268 -21.43 8.34 0.49
C GLU A 268 -21.56 6.81 0.56
N LYS A 269 -21.79 6.16 -0.59
CA LYS A 269 -21.91 4.71 -0.68
C LYS A 269 -20.62 3.99 -0.28
N LYS A 270 -19.46 4.54 -0.65
CA LYS A 270 -18.13 4.01 -0.26
C LYS A 270 -17.93 4.09 1.24
N VAL A 271 -18.20 5.24 1.86
CA VAL A 271 -18.09 5.42 3.32
C VAL A 271 -18.98 4.41 4.08
N GLU A 272 -20.16 4.10 3.56
CA GLU A 272 -21.00 3.05 4.12
C GLU A 272 -20.38 1.65 4.03
N LEU A 273 -19.80 1.29 2.87
CA LEU A 273 -19.08 0.02 2.70
C LEU A 273 -17.86 -0.07 3.61
N GLU A 274 -17.00 0.95 3.61
CA GLU A 274 -15.78 1.00 4.43
C GLU A 274 -16.10 0.83 5.92
N ARG A 275 -17.14 1.53 6.42
CA ARG A 275 -17.62 1.39 7.81
C ARG A 275 -18.16 -0.02 8.08
N PHE A 276 -18.94 -0.58 7.16
CA PHE A 276 -19.45 -1.93 7.30
C PHE A 276 -18.32 -2.96 7.38
N LEU A 277 -17.34 -2.87 6.48
CA LEU A 277 -16.16 -3.74 6.49
C LEU A 277 -15.36 -3.55 7.78
N PHE A 278 -15.14 -2.32 8.23
CA PHE A 278 -14.49 -2.01 9.51
C PHE A 278 -15.15 -2.77 10.67
N ASP A 279 -16.47 -2.68 10.79
CA ASP A 279 -17.22 -3.28 11.89
C ASP A 279 -17.31 -4.81 11.82
N ARG A 280 -17.49 -5.37 10.62
CA ARG A 280 -17.75 -6.82 10.44
C ARG A 280 -16.47 -7.63 10.23
N VAL A 281 -15.46 -7.05 9.59
CA VAL A 281 -14.24 -7.75 9.15
C VAL A 281 -13.05 -7.41 10.04
N TYR A 282 -12.66 -6.13 10.12
CA TYR A 282 -11.43 -5.75 10.86
C TYR A 282 -11.58 -5.92 12.37
N ARG A 283 -12.81 -5.76 12.90
CA ARG A 283 -13.15 -6.01 14.30
C ARG A 283 -13.60 -7.45 14.58
N HIS A 284 -13.54 -8.34 13.59
CA HIS A 284 -13.94 -9.73 13.79
C HIS A 284 -13.05 -10.40 14.85
N PRO A 285 -13.59 -11.17 15.80
CA PRO A 285 -12.81 -11.77 16.89
C PRO A 285 -11.61 -12.60 16.42
N GLN A 286 -11.76 -13.35 15.32
CA GLN A 286 -10.67 -14.13 14.74
C GLN A 286 -9.54 -13.24 14.20
N VAL A 287 -9.89 -12.15 13.51
CA VAL A 287 -8.90 -11.19 12.97
C VAL A 287 -8.16 -10.52 14.12
N LEU A 288 -8.88 -10.05 15.14
CA LEU A 288 -8.27 -9.42 16.32
C LEU A 288 -7.36 -10.36 17.10
N ALA A 289 -7.72 -11.65 17.22
CA ALA A 289 -6.90 -12.65 17.90
C ALA A 289 -5.56 -12.86 17.17
N VAL A 290 -5.59 -13.01 15.84
CA VAL A 290 -4.36 -13.21 15.07
C VAL A 290 -3.50 -11.94 15.05
N ARG A 291 -4.11 -10.76 14.95
CA ARG A 291 -3.39 -9.47 15.05
C ARG A 291 -2.63 -9.36 16.37
N ARG A 292 -3.28 -9.65 17.49
CA ARG A 292 -2.64 -9.61 18.81
C ARG A 292 -1.44 -10.56 18.88
N HIS A 293 -1.61 -11.79 18.38
CA HIS A 293 -0.51 -12.75 18.36
C HIS A 293 0.70 -12.23 17.54
N ALA A 294 0.45 -11.64 16.37
CA ALA A 294 1.50 -11.05 15.55
C ALA A 294 2.20 -9.85 16.25
N GLN A 295 1.42 -9.01 16.94
CA GLN A 295 1.96 -7.88 17.70
C GLN A 295 2.87 -8.33 18.85
N ASP A 296 2.43 -9.33 19.64
CA ASP A 296 3.23 -9.87 20.74
C ASP A 296 4.58 -10.42 20.24
N GLN A 297 4.56 -11.17 19.13
CA GLN A 297 5.78 -11.71 18.52
C GLN A 297 6.75 -10.62 18.07
N LEU A 298 6.25 -9.61 17.36
CA LEU A 298 7.08 -8.52 16.88
C LEU A 298 7.62 -7.66 18.02
N GLN A 299 6.85 -7.45 19.08
CA GLN A 299 7.28 -6.68 20.25
C GLN A 299 8.39 -7.39 21.02
N GLU A 300 8.29 -8.72 21.19
CA GLU A 300 9.36 -9.51 21.80
C GLU A 300 10.65 -9.47 20.95
N MET A 301 10.53 -9.58 19.63
CA MET A 301 11.68 -9.42 18.72
C MET A 301 12.27 -8.01 18.78
N PHE A 302 11.44 -6.97 18.82
CA PHE A 302 11.90 -5.58 18.94
C PHE A 302 12.73 -5.38 20.21
N GLY A 303 12.24 -5.86 21.36
CA GLY A 303 12.96 -5.79 22.62
C GLY A 303 14.30 -6.54 22.59
N GLU A 304 14.31 -7.74 21.98
CA GLU A 304 15.52 -8.54 21.88
C GLU A 304 16.59 -7.92 20.98
N PHE A 305 16.23 -7.47 19.78
CA PHE A 305 17.17 -6.83 18.87
C PHE A 305 17.61 -5.45 19.37
N SER A 306 16.79 -4.77 20.17
CA SER A 306 17.19 -3.53 20.83
C SER A 306 18.22 -3.76 21.93
N ALA A 307 18.07 -4.84 22.72
CA ALA A 307 19.02 -5.21 23.76
C ALA A 307 20.32 -5.80 23.20
N ARG A 308 20.23 -6.50 22.06
CA ARG A 308 21.34 -7.19 21.39
C ARG A 308 21.38 -6.89 19.88
N PRO A 309 21.79 -5.67 19.48
CA PRO A 309 21.81 -5.26 18.07
C PRO A 309 22.70 -6.13 17.19
N GLU A 310 23.71 -6.78 17.76
CA GLU A 310 24.62 -7.72 17.07
C GLU A 310 23.93 -8.96 16.51
N LEU A 311 22.67 -9.22 16.91
CA LEU A 311 21.86 -10.28 16.33
C LEU A 311 21.25 -9.91 14.98
N MET A 312 21.23 -8.61 14.62
CA MET A 312 20.77 -8.14 13.31
C MET A 312 21.85 -8.33 12.23
N PRO A 313 21.46 -8.39 10.94
CA PRO A 313 22.44 -8.40 9.85
C PRO A 313 23.41 -7.21 9.89
N PRO A 314 24.66 -7.36 9.43
CA PRO A 314 25.70 -6.32 9.57
C PRO A 314 25.32 -4.94 9.02
N HIS A 315 24.56 -4.88 7.92
CA HIS A 315 24.13 -3.61 7.35
C HIS A 315 23.13 -2.86 8.24
N PHE A 316 22.25 -3.55 8.96
CA PHE A 316 21.36 -2.92 9.95
C PHE A 316 22.12 -2.54 11.22
N LEU A 317 23.13 -3.33 11.61
CA LEU A 317 24.00 -2.95 12.72
C LEU A 317 24.78 -1.67 12.41
N ALA A 318 25.28 -1.51 11.18
CA ALA A 318 25.95 -0.28 10.74
C ALA A 318 24.99 0.93 10.72
N LEU A 319 23.69 0.72 10.46
CA LEU A 319 22.70 1.79 10.53
C LEU A 319 22.49 2.33 11.95
N CYS A 320 22.78 1.54 12.99
CA CYS A 320 22.64 1.97 14.38
C CYS A 320 23.48 3.22 14.71
N GLU A 321 24.64 3.39 14.06
CA GLU A 321 25.53 4.53 14.27
C GLU A 321 24.88 5.87 13.87
N HIS A 322 24.03 5.84 12.83
CA HIS A 322 23.43 7.05 12.25
C HIS A 322 21.96 7.21 12.62
N ALA A 323 21.18 6.14 12.61
CA ALA A 323 19.74 6.15 12.85
C ALA A 323 19.37 5.84 14.31
N GLY A 324 20.33 5.34 15.11
CA GLY A 324 20.08 4.79 16.43
C GLY A 324 19.57 3.35 16.38
N VAL A 325 19.76 2.65 17.50
CA VAL A 325 19.40 1.22 17.63
C VAL A 325 17.92 0.99 17.37
N ALA A 326 17.04 1.71 18.07
CA ALA A 326 15.60 1.50 17.97
C ALA A 326 15.08 1.62 16.52
N ARG A 327 15.48 2.67 15.80
CA ARG A 327 15.10 2.85 14.39
C ARG A 327 15.61 1.72 13.51
N SER A 328 16.88 1.34 13.69
CA SER A 328 17.52 0.27 12.90
C SER A 328 16.84 -1.09 13.12
N VAL A 329 16.41 -1.38 14.35
CA VAL A 329 15.57 -2.54 14.67
C VAL A 329 14.22 -2.44 13.96
N GLY A 330 13.59 -1.27 14.00
CA GLY A 330 12.36 -0.99 13.27
C GLY A 330 12.46 -1.27 11.78
N ASP A 331 13.55 -0.81 11.14
CA ASP A 331 13.80 -1.05 9.72
C ASP A 331 14.02 -2.52 9.41
N TYR A 332 14.77 -3.21 10.27
CA TYR A 332 15.02 -4.63 10.11
C TYR A 332 13.73 -5.44 10.18
N LEU A 333 12.90 -5.18 11.20
CA LEU A 333 11.60 -5.85 11.38
C LEU A 333 10.63 -5.52 10.24
N ALA A 334 10.49 -4.24 9.87
CA ALA A 334 9.64 -3.82 8.76
C ALA A 334 10.08 -4.44 7.42
N GLY A 335 11.38 -4.69 7.26
CA GLY A 335 11.96 -5.32 6.07
C GLY A 335 11.68 -6.82 5.94
N MET A 336 11.14 -7.50 6.95
CA MET A 336 10.88 -8.95 6.94
C MET A 336 9.62 -9.30 6.13
N SER A 337 9.58 -10.51 5.57
CA SER A 337 8.31 -11.14 5.17
C SER A 337 7.64 -11.81 6.36
N ASP A 338 6.35 -12.12 6.27
CA ASP A 338 5.58 -12.69 7.39
C ASP A 338 6.19 -14.03 7.84
N ARG A 339 6.47 -14.91 6.87
CA ARG A 339 7.11 -16.20 7.13
C ARG A 339 8.50 -16.05 7.75
N PHE A 340 9.30 -15.09 7.28
CA PHE A 340 10.63 -14.87 7.83
C PHE A 340 10.56 -14.32 9.25
N ALA A 341 9.63 -13.40 9.54
CA ALA A 341 9.40 -12.88 10.88
C ALA A 341 9.02 -14.01 11.86
N GLN A 342 8.11 -14.91 11.46
CA GLN A 342 7.76 -16.09 12.27
C GLN A 342 8.96 -17.02 12.52
N GLN A 343 9.80 -17.24 11.50
CA GLN A 343 11.01 -18.05 11.64
C GLN A 343 12.03 -17.41 12.60
N GLN A 344 12.21 -16.10 12.52
CA GLN A 344 13.10 -15.36 13.42
C GLN A 344 12.61 -15.44 14.86
N PHE A 345 11.30 -15.27 15.08
CA PHE A 345 10.69 -15.41 16.40
C PHE A 345 10.92 -16.82 16.98
N GLN A 346 10.67 -17.88 16.19
CA GLN A 346 10.90 -19.26 16.64
C GLN A 346 12.36 -19.52 17.01
N GLN A 347 13.32 -18.96 16.27
CA GLN A 347 14.75 -19.07 16.58
C GLN A 347 15.09 -18.37 17.89
N LEU A 348 14.53 -17.20 18.13
CA LEU A 348 14.68 -16.43 19.37
C LEU A 348 14.14 -17.23 20.57
N CYS A 349 12.93 -17.79 20.49
CA CYS A 349 12.37 -18.62 21.55
C CYS A 349 13.25 -19.85 21.85
N ARG A 350 13.80 -20.50 20.83
CA ARG A 350 14.72 -21.65 21.01
C ARG A 350 16.00 -21.26 21.74
N ARG A 351 16.59 -20.11 21.40
CA ARG A 351 17.79 -19.59 22.07
C ARG A 351 17.54 -19.31 23.55
N ARG A 352 16.40 -18.70 23.89
CA ARG A 352 16.02 -18.44 25.30
C ARG A 352 15.86 -19.73 26.10
N ARG A 353 15.22 -20.76 25.53
CA ARG A 353 15.08 -22.07 26.19
C ARG A 353 16.43 -22.78 26.38
N GLY A 354 17.34 -22.67 25.42
CA GLY A 354 18.70 -23.22 25.55
C GLY A 354 19.54 -22.49 26.59
N ALA A 355 19.39 -21.16 26.73
CA ALA A 355 20.09 -20.36 27.72
C ALA A 355 19.55 -20.57 29.15
N ALA A 356 18.28 -20.95 29.32
CA ALA A 356 17.67 -21.24 30.62
C ALA A 356 17.92 -22.69 31.12
N ALA A 357 18.49 -23.55 30.28
CA ALA A 357 18.83 -24.95 30.60
C ALA A 357 20.30 -25.12 31.06
N HIS A 358 21.05 -24.01 31.13
CA HIS A 358 22.41 -23.90 31.63
C HIS A 358 22.44 -22.86 32.76
#